data_AF-A0AAW0TQK7-F1
#
_entry.id   AF-A0AAW0TQK7-F1
#
_cell.length_a   1.000
_cell.length_b   1.000
_cell.length_c   1.000
_cell.angle_alpha   90.00
_cell.angle_beta   90.00
_cell.angle_gamma   90.00
#
_symmetry.space_group_name_H-M   'P 1'
#
loop_
_entity.id
_entity.type
_entity.pdbx_description
1 polymer ?
#
loop_
_entity_poly.entity_id
_entity_poly.type
_entity_poly.pdbx_seq_one_letter_code
_entity_poly.pdbx_strand_id
1 'polypeptide(L)'
;MILMRLQYGYEYLGNTSRLVITPLTERCFRTLMGALKLHLGGAPEGPAGTGKTETCKDLAKAGLAQSGAWACFDEFNRIQLSVLSVVGQQIQTIQAAVARKAQRFIFEGVDLVLNPSCTIFITMNPGYAGRRELPDSLKVLFRSVAMMVPDYVMIAKIVLFSMGFIEADSLARKIIDTYRLCSEQLSTQHHYDYGMRAVKAVLQAASNLRLLMPDVPEAQVVLRAIRDVNLPKFVAQDVPLFEGIVQDLFPSEKDNTITIDPALMTAIQKTLEENNLQDVDWFREKMVQLYNMVLIRHGVIIVGEPLSGKTKAYQTLANTLQQKGRKRRLGMFKAMAKGVSSFLLMFFVVEAGLRIGLATALDKVGRERKVGEEHGVQYKIINPKALTLGQLYGAYDPFSHEWSDGVLAKTFREMAVSGSEERRWLVLDGPVDAVWVENLNTVLDDNKKLCLMSGEIIQMPGKMSVIFETCDLEEASPATVSRCGMIYMESKELGWRPLKKHYEIHKKRKEPVIEMFTKDIGTYFRLLPSKSTWSSKNRSETDDGPGDRVASSSTLELRDEQM
;
A
#
# COMPACT_ATOMS: atom_id res chain seq x y z
N MET A 1 35.71 18.09 -8.13
CA MET A 1 36.15 17.37 -6.92
C MET A 1 35.60 18.13 -5.71
N ILE A 2 34.75 17.52 -4.88
CA ILE A 2 34.18 18.21 -3.72
C ILE A 2 35.22 18.21 -2.60
N LEU A 3 35.67 19.40 -2.21
CA LEU A 3 36.71 19.63 -1.20
C LEU A 3 36.20 19.54 0.25
N MET A 4 34.97 19.10 0.46
CA MET A 4 34.39 19.01 1.80
C MET A 4 34.89 17.74 2.50
N ARG A 5 35.40 17.87 3.72
CA ARG A 5 35.79 16.76 4.59
C ARG A 5 34.91 16.76 5.83
N LEU A 6 34.32 15.61 6.14
CA LEU A 6 33.55 15.36 7.36
C LEU A 6 34.21 14.23 8.15
N GLN A 7 34.14 14.31 9.48
CA GLN A 7 34.51 13.19 10.34
C GLN A 7 33.34 12.22 10.46
N TYR A 8 33.63 10.94 10.67
CA TYR A 8 32.60 9.95 10.97
C TYR A 8 31.97 10.26 12.34
N GLY A 9 30.64 10.15 12.44
CA GLY A 9 29.92 10.35 13.71
C GLY A 9 29.97 9.16 14.68
N TYR A 10 30.48 8.01 14.23
CA TYR A 10 30.58 6.75 15.00
C TYR A 10 29.25 6.26 15.63
N GLU A 11 28.11 6.68 15.06
CA GLU A 11 26.79 6.25 15.51
C GLU A 11 26.51 4.78 15.13
N TYR A 12 25.97 4.01 16.08
CA TYR A 12 25.58 2.63 15.82
C TYR A 12 24.23 2.60 15.07
N LEU A 13 24.27 2.22 13.80
CA LEU A 13 23.07 2.15 12.95
C LEU A 13 22.42 0.76 12.94
N GLY A 14 23.13 -0.29 13.38
CA GLY A 14 22.67 -1.68 13.24
C GLY A 14 22.60 -2.12 11.76
N ASN A 15 21.77 -3.12 11.47
CA ASN A 15 21.54 -3.59 10.10
C ASN A 15 20.33 -2.86 9.48
N THR A 16 20.61 -1.83 8.69
CA THR A 16 19.59 -1.03 8.00
C THR A 16 19.60 -1.30 6.49
N SER A 17 18.45 -1.09 5.85
CA SER A 17 18.39 -1.09 4.38
C SER A 17 19.26 0.03 3.81
N ARG A 18 19.86 -0.21 2.64
CA ARG A 18 20.73 0.73 1.94
C ARG A 18 20.13 1.09 0.58
N LEU A 19 20.28 2.35 0.19
CA LEU A 19 19.86 2.83 -1.12
C LEU A 19 20.91 2.44 -2.17
N VAL A 20 20.45 2.03 -3.36
CA VAL A 20 21.33 1.79 -4.50
C VAL A 20 21.85 3.14 -5.01
N ILE A 21 23.17 3.27 -5.10
CA ILE A 21 23.81 4.49 -5.60
C ILE A 21 23.73 4.53 -7.12
N THR A 22 23.07 5.57 -7.63
CA THR A 22 22.92 5.90 -9.05
C THR A 22 23.63 7.22 -9.37
N PRO A 23 23.86 7.55 -10.66
CA PRO A 23 24.38 8.87 -11.04
C PRO A 23 23.52 10.05 -10.54
N LEU A 24 22.20 9.85 -10.40
CA LEU A 24 21.29 10.86 -9.85
C LEU A 24 21.51 11.07 -8.35
N THR A 25 21.58 10.00 -7.55
CA THR A 25 21.84 10.10 -6.11
C THR A 25 23.25 10.62 -5.84
N GLU A 26 24.23 10.29 -6.69
CA GLU A 26 25.58 10.85 -6.58
C GLU A 26 25.58 12.36 -6.83
N ARG A 27 24.85 12.84 -7.86
CA ARG A 27 24.67 14.28 -8.09
C ARG A 27 23.95 14.96 -6.92
N CYS A 28 22.97 14.29 -6.33
CA CYS A 28 22.29 14.76 -5.13
C CYS A 28 23.28 14.94 -3.98
N PHE A 29 24.00 13.88 -3.59
CA PHE A 29 25.04 13.94 -2.55
C PHE A 29 26.07 15.03 -2.82
N ARG A 30 26.53 15.17 -4.07
CA ARG A 30 27.46 16.23 -4.45
C ARG A 30 26.89 17.63 -4.20
N THR A 31 25.62 17.83 -4.49
CA THR A 31 24.95 19.12 -4.31
C THR A 31 24.68 19.41 -2.83
N LEU A 32 24.24 18.41 -2.07
CA LEU A 32 24.01 18.51 -0.62
C LEU A 32 25.32 18.79 0.14
N MET A 33 26.40 18.10 -0.21
CA MET A 33 27.73 18.36 0.36
C MET A 33 28.25 19.75 -0.02
N GLY A 34 27.91 20.23 -1.22
CA GLY A 34 28.17 21.61 -1.63
C GLY A 34 27.36 22.63 -0.81
N ALA A 35 26.10 22.32 -0.47
CA ALA A 35 25.25 23.16 0.36
C ALA A 35 25.79 23.26 1.80
N LEU A 36 26.18 22.12 2.36
CA LEU A 36 26.74 22.05 3.71
C LEU A 36 28.05 22.82 3.86
N LYS A 37 28.93 22.77 2.84
CA LYS A 37 30.14 23.61 2.80
C LYS A 37 29.82 25.12 2.86
N LEU A 38 28.65 25.52 2.34
CA LEU A 38 28.18 26.90 2.33
C LEU A 38 27.28 27.23 3.53
N HIS A 39 27.13 26.32 4.50
CA HIS A 39 26.23 26.45 5.65
C HIS A 39 24.75 26.67 5.26
N LEU A 40 24.36 26.16 4.09
CA LEU A 40 22.98 26.14 3.61
C LEU A 40 22.32 24.80 3.91
N GLY A 41 20.99 24.79 3.99
CA GLY A 41 20.22 23.56 3.96
C GLY A 41 20.14 22.97 2.55
N GLY A 42 19.71 21.72 2.41
CA GLY A 42 19.47 21.10 1.10
C GLY A 42 18.00 20.85 0.83
N ALA A 43 17.53 21.11 -0.39
CA ALA A 43 16.13 20.91 -0.78
C ALA A 43 16.00 19.97 -2.00
N PRO A 44 15.95 18.64 -1.82
CA PRO A 44 15.62 17.73 -2.91
C PRO A 44 14.16 17.88 -3.37
N GLU A 45 13.98 18.09 -4.67
CA GLU A 45 12.70 18.41 -5.32
C GLU A 45 12.42 17.43 -6.48
N GLY A 46 11.19 16.92 -6.60
CA GLY A 46 10.81 16.08 -7.73
C GLY A 46 9.53 15.27 -7.49
N PRO A 47 9.07 14.45 -8.46
CA PRO A 47 7.85 13.64 -8.33
C PRO A 47 7.89 12.61 -7.19
N ALA A 48 6.73 12.12 -6.74
CA ALA A 48 6.67 11.09 -5.70
C ALA A 48 7.38 9.79 -6.14
N GLY A 49 8.05 9.10 -5.21
CA GLY A 49 8.72 7.82 -5.49
C GLY A 49 10.13 7.92 -6.10
N THR A 50 10.71 9.11 -6.25
CA THR A 50 12.06 9.32 -6.80
C THR A 50 13.22 9.17 -5.78
N GLY A 51 12.94 8.68 -4.57
CA GLY A 51 13.96 8.42 -3.55
C GLY A 51 14.41 9.62 -2.71
N LYS A 52 13.69 10.76 -2.75
CA LYS A 52 14.05 12.00 -2.02
C LYS A 52 14.15 11.79 -0.51
N THR A 53 13.10 11.22 0.06
CA THR A 53 12.96 11.00 1.50
C THR A 53 13.96 9.95 1.98
N GLU A 54 14.16 8.87 1.22
CA GLU A 54 15.12 7.80 1.53
C GLU A 54 16.57 8.33 1.49
N THR A 55 16.90 9.19 0.53
CA THR A 55 18.22 9.84 0.42
C THR A 55 18.51 10.74 1.63
N CYS A 56 17.49 11.42 2.15
CA CYS A 56 17.65 12.32 3.30
C CYS A 56 17.48 11.62 4.66
N LYS A 57 16.74 10.50 4.72
CA LYS A 57 16.56 9.69 5.96
C LYS A 57 17.79 8.87 6.31
N ASP A 58 18.59 8.46 5.33
CA ASP A 58 19.93 7.87 5.57
C ASP A 58 20.86 8.84 6.32
N LEU A 59 20.43 10.09 6.51
CA LEU A 59 21.28 11.21 6.89
C LEU A 59 20.97 11.81 8.27
N ALA A 60 19.85 11.53 8.96
CA ALA A 60 19.31 12.50 9.93
C ALA A 60 18.40 12.02 11.12
N LYS A 61 18.58 12.57 12.36
CA LYS A 61 17.63 12.62 13.55
C LYS A 61 17.95 13.76 14.57
N ALA A 62 17.04 14.14 15.48
CA ALA A 62 16.75 15.55 15.86
C ALA A 62 17.25 16.19 17.20
N GLY A 63 18.40 15.86 17.78
CA GLY A 63 19.03 16.70 18.84
C GLY A 63 19.62 18.03 18.33
N LEU A 64 19.06 18.58 17.25
CA LEU A 64 19.79 18.96 16.05
C LEU A 64 21.01 19.87 16.25
N ALA A 65 20.79 21.05 16.83
CA ALA A 65 21.84 22.07 16.99
C ALA A 65 22.83 21.70 18.09
N GLN A 66 22.39 21.03 19.16
CA GLN A 66 23.26 20.64 20.28
C GLN A 66 23.95 19.29 20.02
N SER A 67 23.28 18.37 19.33
CA SER A 67 23.78 17.05 18.99
C SER A 67 24.61 17.03 17.70
N GLY A 68 24.51 18.08 16.87
CA GLY A 68 25.19 18.15 15.58
C GLY A 68 24.57 17.24 14.52
N ALA A 69 23.35 16.77 14.75
CA ALA A 69 22.71 15.81 13.86
C ALA A 69 22.06 16.52 12.67
N TRP A 70 21.80 15.78 11.59
CA TRP A 70 21.13 16.36 10.43
C TRP A 70 19.63 16.10 10.54
N ALA A 71 18.80 16.96 9.96
CA ALA A 71 17.35 16.84 9.96
C ALA A 71 16.87 16.70 8.52
N CYS A 72 15.91 15.82 8.30
CA CYS A 72 15.15 15.77 7.05
C CYS A 72 13.68 16.03 7.35
N PHE A 73 13.17 17.20 6.97
CA PHE A 73 11.75 17.48 7.03
C PHE A 73 11.09 17.06 5.73
N ASP A 74 10.23 16.05 5.82
CA ASP A 74 9.52 15.51 4.67
C ASP A 74 8.32 16.39 4.30
N GLU A 75 8.11 16.64 3.01
CA GLU A 75 6.96 17.37 2.48
C GLU A 75 6.77 18.77 3.11
N PHE A 76 7.88 19.49 3.28
CA PHE A 76 7.93 20.77 4.00
C PHE A 76 6.93 21.81 3.45
N ASN A 77 6.59 21.69 2.17
CA ASN A 77 5.67 22.56 1.46
C ASN A 77 4.16 22.31 1.72
N ARG A 78 3.83 21.48 2.73
CA ARG A 78 2.46 21.29 3.27
C ARG A 78 2.16 22.18 4.47
N ILE A 79 3.18 22.77 5.10
CA ILE A 79 3.01 23.62 6.28
C ILE A 79 2.35 24.95 5.87
N GLN A 80 1.50 25.51 6.75
CA GLN A 80 0.90 26.82 6.52
C GLN A 80 1.97 27.91 6.35
N LEU A 81 1.74 28.85 5.44
CA LEU A 81 2.70 29.92 5.12
C LEU A 81 3.12 30.74 6.36
N SER A 82 2.18 31.02 7.27
CA SER A 82 2.45 31.76 8.52
C SER A 82 3.47 31.03 9.40
N VAL A 83 3.33 29.72 9.55
CA VAL A 83 4.25 28.88 10.33
C VAL A 83 5.59 28.73 9.59
N LEU A 84 5.57 28.58 8.27
CA LEU A 84 6.78 28.51 7.45
C LEU A 84 7.67 29.76 7.59
N SER A 85 7.07 30.94 7.69
CA SER A 85 7.83 32.19 7.90
C SER A 85 8.57 32.19 9.23
N VAL A 86 7.93 31.75 10.31
CA VAL A 86 8.56 31.62 11.64
C VAL A 86 9.69 30.59 11.61
N VAL A 87 9.43 29.42 11.03
CA VAL A 87 10.45 28.36 10.88
C VAL A 87 11.63 28.85 10.03
N GLY A 88 11.37 29.65 8.99
CA GLY A 88 12.42 30.26 8.18
C GLY A 88 13.36 31.15 9.00
N GLN A 89 12.82 31.99 9.88
CA GLN A 89 13.60 32.84 10.77
C GLN A 89 14.43 32.00 11.76
N GLN A 90 13.87 30.90 12.27
CA GLN A 90 14.57 29.97 13.15
C GLN A 90 15.76 29.30 12.44
N ILE A 91 15.53 28.80 11.22
CA ILE A 91 16.57 28.18 10.39
C ILE A 91 17.69 29.18 10.08
N GLN A 92 17.33 30.41 9.70
CA GLN A 92 18.29 31.47 9.44
C GLN A 92 19.14 31.79 10.68
N THR A 93 18.54 31.81 11.87
CA THR A 93 19.24 32.05 13.14
C THR A 93 20.31 30.97 13.40
N ILE A 94 19.96 29.69 13.18
CA ILE A 94 20.89 28.56 13.32
C ILE A 94 22.00 28.66 12.28
N GLN A 95 21.67 28.84 11.00
CA GLN A 95 22.65 28.94 9.91
C GLN A 95 23.62 30.11 10.11
N ALA A 96 23.13 31.26 10.56
CA ALA A 96 23.97 32.42 10.86
C ALA A 96 24.93 32.15 12.03
N ALA A 97 24.48 31.45 13.08
CA ALA A 97 25.32 31.06 14.20
C ALA A 97 26.43 30.09 13.76
N VAL A 98 26.10 29.10 12.91
CA VAL A 98 27.08 28.16 12.34
C VAL A 98 28.08 28.90 11.44
N ALA A 99 27.61 29.80 10.57
CA ALA A 99 28.47 30.58 9.67
C ALA A 99 29.45 31.49 10.44
N ARG A 100 29.03 32.02 11.60
CA ARG A 100 29.88 32.80 12.51
C ARG A 100 30.78 31.95 13.40
N LYS A 101 30.67 30.61 13.33
CA LYS A 101 31.39 29.65 14.20
C LYS A 101 31.14 29.91 15.70
N ALA A 102 29.91 30.29 16.04
CA ALA A 102 29.54 30.51 17.43
C ALA A 102 29.60 29.20 18.23
N GLN A 103 30.05 29.26 19.49
CA GLN A 103 30.01 28.09 20.40
C GLN A 103 28.66 27.99 21.13
N ARG A 104 28.01 29.15 21.31
CA ARG A 104 26.68 29.29 21.90
C ARG A 104 25.90 30.35 21.16
N PHE A 105 24.58 30.24 21.14
CA PHE A 105 23.71 31.22 20.50
C PHE A 105 22.36 31.26 21.19
N ILE A 106 21.71 32.42 21.13
CA ILE A 106 20.35 32.58 21.65
C ILE A 106 19.39 32.11 20.55
N PHE A 107 18.56 31.14 20.89
CA PHE A 107 17.51 30.61 20.04
C PHE A 107 16.19 30.70 20.79
N GLU A 108 15.22 31.47 20.27
CA GLU A 108 13.91 31.68 20.92
C GLU A 108 14.03 32.15 22.38
N GLY A 109 15.03 33.01 22.67
CA GLY A 109 15.29 33.53 24.02
C GLY A 109 16.06 32.57 24.94
N VAL A 110 16.43 31.37 24.48
CA VAL A 110 17.19 30.38 25.24
C VAL A 110 18.63 30.33 24.74
N ASP A 111 19.60 30.35 25.67
CA ASP A 111 21.01 30.20 25.33
C ASP A 111 21.38 28.71 25.14
N LEU A 112 21.72 28.33 23.92
CA LEU A 112 22.03 26.96 23.52
C LEU A 112 23.50 26.80 23.11
N VAL A 113 24.08 25.64 23.43
CA VAL A 113 25.37 25.23 22.86
C VAL A 113 25.19 24.83 21.39
N LEU A 114 26.08 25.30 20.52
CA LEU A 114 26.03 24.99 19.10
C LEU A 114 27.06 23.92 18.73
N ASN A 115 26.58 22.85 18.10
CA ASN A 115 27.39 21.87 17.41
C ASN A 115 27.33 22.15 15.89
N PRO A 116 28.44 22.58 15.26
CA PRO A 116 28.46 23.05 13.88
C PRO A 116 28.21 21.95 12.84
N SER A 117 28.14 20.68 13.25
CA SER A 117 27.77 19.58 12.38
C SER A 117 26.27 19.58 12.03
N CYS A 118 25.44 20.34 12.73
CA CYS A 118 23.99 20.35 12.49
C CYS A 118 23.62 20.86 11.09
N THR A 119 22.69 20.19 10.43
CA THR A 119 22.25 20.55 9.07
C THR A 119 20.77 20.26 8.87
N ILE A 120 20.10 21.03 8.01
CA ILE A 120 18.68 20.85 7.71
C ILE A 120 18.48 20.56 6.23
N PHE A 121 17.73 19.50 5.95
CA PHE A 121 17.25 19.12 4.63
C PHE A 121 15.73 19.16 4.61
N ILE A 122 15.17 19.57 3.47
CA ILE A 122 13.73 19.58 3.23
C ILE A 122 13.43 18.81 1.94
N THR A 123 12.34 18.05 1.90
CA THR A 123 11.86 17.46 0.64
C THR A 123 10.59 18.17 0.18
N MET A 124 10.44 18.29 -1.14
CA MET A 124 9.24 18.88 -1.74
C MET A 124 8.74 18.07 -2.94
N ASN A 125 7.42 17.98 -3.05
CA ASN A 125 6.75 17.50 -4.26
C ASN A 125 5.99 18.69 -4.86
N PRO A 126 6.59 19.47 -5.78
CA PRO A 126 5.89 20.57 -6.43
C PRO A 126 4.75 20.03 -7.32
N GLY A 127 3.67 20.81 -7.48
CA GLY A 127 2.58 20.50 -8.41
C GLY A 127 1.50 19.51 -7.94
N TYR A 128 1.56 19.02 -6.69
CA TYR A 128 0.51 18.18 -6.11
C TYR A 128 -0.54 19.01 -5.38
N ALA A 129 -1.81 18.56 -5.40
CA ALA A 129 -2.92 19.21 -4.72
C ALA A 129 -2.63 19.42 -3.22
N GLY A 130 -3.02 20.59 -2.69
CA GLY A 130 -2.78 20.95 -1.29
C GLY A 130 -1.34 21.37 -0.96
N ARG A 131 -0.42 21.40 -1.94
CA ARG A 131 0.97 21.84 -1.73
C ARG A 131 1.23 23.21 -2.33
N ARG A 132 1.99 24.03 -1.62
CA ARG A 132 2.32 25.40 -2.04
C ARG A 132 3.77 25.49 -2.47
N GLU A 133 4.11 26.53 -3.21
CA GLU A 133 5.52 26.89 -3.37
C GLU A 133 6.06 27.50 -2.07
N LEU A 134 7.35 27.33 -1.83
CA LEU A 134 8.02 28.00 -0.73
C LEU A 134 8.14 29.51 -1.01
N PRO A 135 8.03 30.36 0.03
CA PRO A 135 8.37 31.78 -0.09
C PRO A 135 9.82 31.96 -0.55
N ASP A 136 10.09 33.01 -1.32
CA ASP A 136 11.44 33.28 -1.85
C ASP A 136 12.47 33.51 -0.73
N SER A 137 12.07 34.15 0.35
CA SER A 137 12.92 34.35 1.54
C SER A 137 13.38 33.02 2.15
N LEU A 138 12.55 31.98 2.05
CA LEU A 138 12.88 30.66 2.54
C LEU A 138 13.69 29.87 1.50
N LYS A 139 13.35 29.98 0.21
CA LYS A 139 14.11 29.33 -0.89
C LYS A 139 15.60 29.68 -0.82
N VAL A 140 15.95 30.92 -0.46
CA VAL A 140 17.35 31.39 -0.33
C VAL A 140 18.15 30.64 0.76
N LEU A 141 17.49 30.08 1.78
CA LEU A 141 18.14 29.33 2.87
C LEU A 141 18.57 27.92 2.46
N PHE A 142 18.10 27.45 1.30
CA PHE A 142 18.31 26.08 0.82
C PHE A 142 18.91 26.07 -0.57
N ARG A 143 19.70 25.03 -0.84
CA ARG A 143 20.14 24.70 -2.19
C ARG A 143 19.19 23.66 -2.80
N SER A 144 18.45 24.04 -3.83
CA SER A 144 17.57 23.13 -4.56
C SER A 144 18.34 22.06 -5.34
N VAL A 145 17.78 20.85 -5.36
CA VAL A 145 18.32 19.69 -6.10
C VAL A 145 17.18 19.02 -6.86
N ALA A 146 17.24 19.02 -8.19
CA ALA A 146 16.25 18.35 -9.02
C ALA A 146 16.46 16.81 -9.02
N MET A 147 15.42 16.07 -8.64
CA MET A 147 15.34 14.61 -8.55
C MET A 147 14.25 14.10 -9.51
N MET A 148 14.58 14.04 -10.80
CA MET A 148 13.59 13.80 -11.87
C MET A 148 13.23 12.32 -12.06
N VAL A 149 14.10 11.51 -12.68
CA VAL A 149 13.85 10.09 -12.98
C VAL A 149 15.10 9.28 -12.64
N PRO A 150 15.03 8.30 -11.73
CA PRO A 150 16.16 7.42 -11.44
C PRO A 150 16.26 6.29 -12.47
N ASP A 151 17.44 5.66 -12.55
CA ASP A 151 17.68 4.51 -13.43
C ASP A 151 17.07 3.24 -12.81
N TYR A 152 15.86 2.89 -13.26
CA TYR A 152 15.11 1.75 -12.72
C TYR A 152 15.80 0.41 -13.01
N VAL A 153 16.48 0.26 -14.15
CA VAL A 153 17.14 -1.00 -14.54
C VAL A 153 18.34 -1.24 -13.64
N MET A 154 19.17 -0.22 -13.43
CA MET A 154 20.33 -0.30 -12.53
C MET A 154 19.90 -0.65 -11.11
N ILE A 155 18.84 -0.01 -10.60
CA ILE A 155 18.31 -0.27 -9.27
C ILE A 155 17.79 -1.71 -9.16
N ALA A 156 16.92 -2.13 -10.10
CA ALA A 156 16.34 -3.47 -10.08
C ALA A 156 17.41 -4.57 -10.16
N LYS A 157 18.41 -4.39 -11.03
CA LYS A 157 19.54 -5.32 -11.18
C LYS A 157 20.30 -5.51 -9.88
N ILE A 158 20.71 -4.41 -9.22
CA ILE A 158 21.48 -4.48 -7.96
C ILE A 158 20.64 -5.10 -6.85
N VAL A 159 19.34 -4.77 -6.78
CA VAL A 159 18.42 -5.35 -5.80
C VAL A 159 18.28 -6.86 -6.02
N LEU A 160 18.06 -7.32 -7.25
CA LEU A 160 17.98 -8.75 -7.56
C LEU A 160 19.27 -9.50 -7.19
N PHE A 161 20.45 -8.96 -7.52
CA PHE A 161 21.72 -9.56 -7.08
C PHE A 161 21.82 -9.67 -5.56
N SER A 162 21.40 -8.64 -4.83
CA SER A 162 21.40 -8.66 -3.36
C SER A 162 20.45 -9.71 -2.76
N MET A 163 19.48 -10.18 -3.54
CA MET A 163 18.50 -11.21 -3.18
C MET A 163 18.91 -12.61 -3.64
N GLY A 164 20.10 -12.77 -4.23
CA GLY A 164 20.64 -14.07 -4.65
C GLY A 164 20.20 -14.52 -6.05
N PHE A 165 19.73 -13.61 -6.91
CA PHE A 165 19.47 -13.89 -8.32
C PHE A 165 20.77 -13.82 -9.13
N ILE A 166 21.01 -14.83 -9.96
CA ILE A 166 22.18 -14.93 -10.84
C ILE A 166 21.90 -14.21 -12.17
N GLU A 167 20.69 -14.35 -12.72
CA GLU A 167 20.28 -13.78 -14.01
C GLU A 167 19.76 -12.33 -13.90
N ALA A 168 20.12 -11.63 -12.81
CA ALA A 168 19.58 -10.33 -12.43
C ALA A 168 19.63 -9.25 -13.52
N ASP A 169 20.65 -9.24 -14.39
CA ASP A 169 20.77 -8.25 -15.48
C ASP A 169 19.65 -8.40 -16.53
N SER A 170 19.39 -9.64 -16.96
CA SER A 170 18.34 -9.96 -17.93
C SER A 170 16.96 -9.73 -17.31
N LEU A 171 16.76 -10.25 -16.08
CA LEU A 171 15.48 -10.15 -15.37
C LEU A 171 15.11 -8.71 -15.03
N ALA A 172 16.07 -7.87 -14.63
CA ALA A 172 15.82 -6.46 -14.37
C ALA A 172 15.28 -5.73 -15.61
N ARG A 173 15.88 -5.94 -16.79
CA ARG A 173 15.38 -5.34 -18.03
C ARG A 173 13.96 -5.78 -18.32
N LYS A 174 13.67 -7.09 -18.24
CA LYS A 174 12.31 -7.62 -18.45
C LYS A 174 11.27 -7.03 -17.51
N ILE A 175 11.59 -6.88 -16.21
CA ILE A 175 10.69 -6.22 -15.25
C ILE A 175 10.42 -4.78 -15.69
N ILE A 176 11.46 -4.00 -15.99
CA ILE A 176 11.28 -2.58 -16.37
C ILE A 176 10.55 -2.45 -17.71
N ASP A 177 10.88 -3.27 -18.69
CA ASP A 177 10.22 -3.30 -20.00
C ASP A 177 8.74 -3.67 -19.88
N THR A 178 8.38 -4.59 -18.96
CA THR A 178 6.98 -4.91 -18.67
C THR A 178 6.23 -3.65 -18.22
N TYR A 179 6.79 -2.91 -17.25
CA TYR A 179 6.18 -1.69 -16.73
C TYR A 179 6.10 -0.57 -17.76
N ARG A 180 7.14 -0.41 -18.61
CA ARG A 180 7.13 0.54 -19.72
C ARG A 180 6.02 0.21 -20.71
N LEU A 181 5.97 -1.03 -21.20
CA LEU A 181 4.96 -1.46 -22.17
C LEU A 181 3.55 -1.37 -21.59
N CYS A 182 3.36 -1.71 -20.31
CA CYS A 182 2.07 -1.52 -19.65
C CYS A 182 1.64 -0.05 -19.63
N SER A 183 2.57 0.88 -19.35
CA SER A 183 2.27 2.31 -19.34
C SER A 183 1.96 2.89 -20.73
N GLU A 184 2.46 2.26 -21.79
CA GLU A 184 2.28 2.69 -23.18
C GLU A 184 1.05 2.05 -23.86
N GLN A 185 0.70 0.81 -23.50
CA GLN A 185 -0.30 0.01 -24.21
C GLN A 185 -1.61 -0.21 -23.45
N LEU A 186 -1.61 -0.19 -22.11
CA LEU A 186 -2.83 -0.40 -21.33
C LEU A 186 -3.65 0.90 -21.23
N SER A 187 -4.94 0.76 -20.91
CA SER A 187 -5.80 1.91 -20.68
C SER A 187 -5.30 2.78 -19.52
N THR A 188 -5.56 4.09 -19.58
CA THR A 188 -5.21 5.00 -18.48
C THR A 188 -6.23 4.86 -17.35
N GLN A 189 -5.76 4.52 -16.15
CA GLN A 189 -6.60 4.35 -14.96
C GLN A 189 -5.95 5.04 -13.75
N HIS A 190 -6.75 5.66 -12.88
CA HIS A 190 -6.25 6.35 -11.67
C HIS A 190 -5.55 5.43 -10.66
N HIS A 191 -5.86 4.14 -10.69
CA HIS A 191 -5.30 3.13 -9.78
C HIS A 191 -4.09 2.39 -10.37
N TYR A 192 -3.64 2.74 -11.59
CA TYR A 192 -2.43 2.16 -12.19
C TYR A 192 -1.19 2.92 -11.72
N ASP A 193 -0.20 2.16 -11.25
CA ASP A 193 1.10 2.69 -10.82
C ASP A 193 2.22 1.92 -11.51
N TYR A 194 2.99 2.64 -12.31
CA TYR A 194 4.16 2.12 -13.03
C TYR A 194 5.49 2.74 -12.53
N GLY A 195 5.45 3.42 -11.38
CA GLY A 195 6.62 4.04 -10.78
C GLY A 195 7.54 3.05 -10.04
N MET A 196 8.65 3.56 -9.50
CA MET A 196 9.66 2.76 -8.79
C MET A 196 9.09 1.98 -7.59
N ARG A 197 7.98 2.45 -6.99
CA ARG A 197 7.31 1.74 -5.89
C ARG A 197 6.62 0.46 -6.33
N ALA A 198 5.98 0.48 -7.51
CA ALA A 198 5.43 -0.73 -8.12
C ALA A 198 6.54 -1.72 -8.49
N VAL A 199 7.64 -1.23 -9.07
CA VAL A 199 8.84 -2.03 -9.37
C VAL A 199 9.42 -2.65 -8.10
N LYS A 200 9.59 -1.88 -7.02
CA LYS A 200 10.07 -2.39 -5.72
C LYS A 200 9.15 -3.47 -5.15
N ALA A 201 7.83 -3.36 -5.37
CA ALA A 201 6.86 -4.36 -4.95
C ALA A 201 7.11 -5.71 -5.64
N VAL A 202 7.33 -5.69 -6.95
CA VAL A 202 7.65 -6.90 -7.74
C VAL A 202 8.98 -7.50 -7.30
N LEU A 203 10.01 -6.67 -7.10
CA LEU A 203 11.31 -7.14 -6.62
C LEU A 203 11.21 -7.82 -5.25
N GLN A 204 10.45 -7.24 -4.32
CA GLN A 204 10.22 -7.84 -3.00
C GLN A 204 9.41 -9.14 -3.09
N ALA A 205 8.38 -9.17 -3.94
CA ALA A 205 7.59 -10.38 -4.17
C ALA A 205 8.45 -11.50 -4.78
N ALA A 206 9.28 -11.19 -5.78
CA ALA A 206 10.21 -12.11 -6.40
C ALA A 206 11.21 -12.68 -5.38
N SER A 207 11.73 -11.84 -4.48
CA SER A 207 12.62 -12.29 -3.39
C SER A 207 11.94 -13.28 -2.45
N ASN A 208 10.72 -12.98 -2.01
CA ASN A 208 9.98 -13.87 -1.12
C ASN A 208 9.66 -15.20 -1.81
N LEU A 209 9.28 -15.16 -3.09
CA LEU A 209 9.01 -16.36 -3.89
C LEU A 209 10.29 -17.18 -4.14
N ARG A 210 11.44 -16.53 -4.35
CA ARG A 210 12.74 -17.18 -4.50
C ARG A 210 13.12 -18.00 -3.27
N LEU A 211 12.82 -17.50 -2.07
CA LEU A 211 13.05 -18.22 -0.82
C LEU A 211 12.12 -19.42 -0.64
N LEU A 212 10.87 -19.32 -1.12
CA LEU A 212 9.88 -20.39 -1.03
C LEU A 212 10.08 -21.48 -2.09
N MET A 213 10.62 -21.12 -3.25
CA MET A 213 10.76 -22.00 -4.42
C MET A 213 12.20 -21.93 -4.96
N PRO A 214 13.18 -22.49 -4.24
CA PRO A 214 14.60 -22.39 -4.61
C PRO A 214 14.97 -23.19 -5.87
N ASP A 215 14.18 -24.19 -6.24
CA ASP A 215 14.47 -25.06 -7.40
C ASP A 215 13.82 -24.56 -8.70
N VAL A 216 12.93 -23.57 -8.62
CA VAL A 216 12.23 -23.02 -9.78
C VAL A 216 13.14 -22.01 -10.51
N PRO A 217 13.20 -22.04 -11.86
CA PRO A 217 13.97 -21.08 -12.63
C PRO A 217 13.66 -19.62 -12.28
N GLU A 218 14.69 -18.79 -12.19
CA GLU A 218 14.57 -17.39 -11.73
C GLU A 218 13.57 -16.57 -12.57
N ALA A 219 13.55 -16.81 -13.88
CA ALA A 219 12.61 -16.18 -14.79
C ALA A 219 11.14 -16.51 -14.47
N GLN A 220 10.83 -17.76 -14.08
CA GLN A 220 9.47 -18.15 -13.67
C GLN A 220 9.07 -17.51 -12.35
N VAL A 221 10.01 -17.40 -11.41
CA VAL A 221 9.78 -16.71 -10.13
C VAL A 221 9.46 -15.23 -10.35
N VAL A 222 10.21 -14.55 -11.22
CA VAL A 222 9.96 -13.15 -11.57
C VAL A 222 8.65 -12.97 -12.32
N LEU A 223 8.36 -13.84 -13.30
CA LEU A 223 7.09 -13.85 -14.03
C LEU A 223 5.90 -13.96 -13.07
N ARG A 224 5.98 -14.91 -12.11
CA ARG A 224 4.96 -15.09 -11.08
C ARG A 224 4.78 -13.83 -10.22
N ALA A 225 5.88 -13.22 -9.79
CA ALA A 225 5.85 -11.99 -9.00
C ALA A 225 5.18 -10.82 -9.76
N ILE A 226 5.50 -10.66 -11.05
CA ILE A 226 4.89 -9.65 -11.92
C ILE A 226 3.37 -9.84 -12.01
N ARG A 227 2.91 -11.08 -12.24
CA ARG A 227 1.48 -11.40 -12.31
C ARG A 227 0.77 -11.17 -10.97
N ASP A 228 1.31 -11.69 -9.87
CA ASP A 228 0.71 -11.58 -8.53
C ASP A 228 0.53 -10.13 -8.09
N VAL A 229 1.46 -9.25 -8.44
CA VAL A 229 1.41 -7.84 -8.08
C VAL A 229 0.45 -7.04 -8.96
N ASN A 230 0.26 -7.41 -10.22
CA ASN A 230 -0.41 -6.54 -11.21
C ASN A 230 -1.77 -7.04 -11.68
N LEU A 231 -1.98 -8.36 -11.87
CA LEU A 231 -3.28 -8.90 -12.29
C LEU A 231 -4.45 -8.46 -11.40
N PRO A 232 -4.30 -8.35 -10.06
CA PRO A 232 -5.42 -7.92 -9.22
C PRO A 232 -5.87 -6.47 -9.50
N LYS A 233 -5.01 -5.65 -10.12
CA LYS A 233 -5.26 -4.23 -10.39
C LYS A 233 -5.95 -3.97 -11.72
N PHE A 234 -5.75 -4.84 -12.71
CA PHE A 234 -6.16 -4.55 -14.08
C PHE A 234 -7.66 -4.75 -14.30
N VAL A 235 -8.22 -3.89 -15.15
CA VAL A 235 -9.58 -4.02 -15.67
C VAL A 235 -9.65 -5.17 -16.69
N ALA A 236 -10.83 -5.77 -16.87
CA ALA A 236 -10.97 -6.98 -17.69
C ALA A 236 -10.43 -6.85 -19.13
N GLN A 237 -10.62 -5.68 -19.75
CA GLN A 237 -10.14 -5.40 -21.12
C GLN A 237 -8.61 -5.32 -21.24
N ASP A 238 -7.91 -4.97 -20.16
CA ASP A 238 -6.45 -4.79 -20.16
C ASP A 238 -5.71 -6.10 -19.84
N VAL A 239 -6.39 -7.07 -19.21
CA VAL A 239 -5.80 -8.37 -18.85
C VAL A 239 -5.24 -9.10 -20.08
N PRO A 240 -5.96 -9.23 -21.23
CA PRO A 240 -5.40 -9.88 -22.42
C PRO A 240 -4.18 -9.15 -22.99
N LEU A 241 -4.15 -7.81 -22.95
CA LEU A 241 -3.02 -7.01 -23.42
C LEU A 241 -1.79 -7.25 -22.54
N PHE A 242 -1.97 -7.23 -21.23
CA PHE A 242 -0.91 -7.53 -20.27
C PHE A 242 -0.37 -8.95 -20.45
N GLU A 243 -1.25 -9.94 -20.63
CA GLU A 243 -0.83 -11.31 -20.88
C GLU A 243 -0.02 -11.43 -22.19
N GLY A 244 -0.38 -10.68 -23.23
CA GLY A 244 0.42 -10.57 -24.46
C GLY A 244 1.82 -10.00 -24.20
N ILE A 245 1.92 -8.87 -23.50
CA ILE A 245 3.20 -8.24 -23.14
C ILE A 245 4.09 -9.22 -22.37
N VAL A 246 3.51 -9.92 -21.40
CA VAL A 246 4.23 -10.87 -20.55
C VAL A 246 4.70 -12.08 -21.36
N GLN A 247 3.86 -12.60 -22.26
CA GLN A 247 4.20 -13.72 -23.13
C GLN A 247 5.35 -13.36 -24.09
N ASP A 248 5.38 -12.13 -24.61
CA ASP A 248 6.46 -11.66 -25.51
C ASP A 248 7.80 -11.50 -24.78
N LEU A 249 7.78 -11.06 -23.52
CA LEU A 249 8.99 -10.88 -22.70
C LEU A 249 9.50 -12.19 -22.07
N PHE A 250 8.62 -13.16 -21.86
CA PHE A 250 8.90 -14.45 -21.23
C PHE A 250 8.42 -15.65 -22.10
N PRO A 251 8.89 -15.79 -23.35
CA PRO A 251 8.32 -16.74 -24.31
C PRO A 251 8.55 -18.21 -23.96
N SER A 252 9.66 -18.52 -23.27
CA SER A 252 10.05 -19.88 -22.91
C SER A 252 9.44 -20.36 -21.59
N GLU A 253 8.81 -19.47 -20.83
CA GLU A 253 8.29 -19.78 -19.51
C GLU A 253 6.82 -20.17 -19.59
N LYS A 254 6.51 -21.41 -19.23
CA LYS A 254 5.12 -21.86 -19.05
C LYS A 254 4.67 -21.49 -17.64
N ASP A 255 3.48 -20.91 -17.54
CA ASP A 255 2.88 -20.63 -16.24
C ASP A 255 2.36 -21.89 -15.58
N ASN A 256 3.27 -22.60 -14.90
CA ASN A 256 2.91 -23.73 -14.06
C ASN A 256 2.79 -23.33 -12.58
N THR A 257 2.86 -22.02 -12.27
CA THR A 257 3.12 -21.51 -10.91
C THR A 257 1.94 -20.85 -10.21
N ILE A 258 0.77 -20.75 -10.86
CA ILE A 258 -0.46 -20.39 -10.17
C ILE A 258 -0.97 -21.57 -9.34
N THR A 259 -0.22 -21.96 -8.30
CA THR A 259 -0.78 -22.79 -7.23
C THR A 259 -1.59 -21.87 -6.33
N ILE A 260 -2.80 -21.53 -6.77
CA ILE A 260 -3.84 -21.10 -5.85
C ILE A 260 -3.94 -22.22 -4.81
N ASP A 261 -3.74 -21.90 -3.51
CA ASP A 261 -3.87 -22.89 -2.43
C ASP A 261 -5.25 -23.57 -2.56
N PRO A 262 -5.31 -24.85 -3.01
CA PRO A 262 -6.59 -25.50 -3.26
C PRO A 262 -7.41 -25.60 -1.97
N ALA A 263 -6.73 -25.68 -0.82
CA ALA A 263 -7.36 -25.71 0.49
C ALA A 263 -7.98 -24.36 0.87
N LEU A 264 -7.41 -23.23 0.41
CA LEU A 264 -8.02 -21.92 0.57
C LEU A 264 -9.26 -21.77 -0.33
N MET A 265 -9.17 -22.16 -1.59
CA MET A 265 -10.32 -22.11 -2.52
C MET A 265 -11.51 -22.91 -2.01
N THR A 266 -11.25 -24.14 -1.56
CA THR A 266 -12.28 -25.01 -0.99
C THR A 266 -12.90 -24.40 0.27
N ALA A 267 -12.08 -23.76 1.11
CA ALA A 267 -12.57 -23.10 2.32
C ALA A 267 -13.41 -21.85 2.01
N ILE A 268 -13.03 -21.07 1.00
CA ILE A 268 -13.80 -19.92 0.51
C ILE A 268 -15.15 -20.40 -0.02
N GLN A 269 -15.16 -21.43 -0.87
CA GLN A 269 -16.38 -22.02 -1.42
C GLN A 269 -17.35 -22.46 -0.31
N LYS A 270 -16.86 -23.21 0.67
CA LYS A 270 -17.66 -23.62 1.84
C LYS A 270 -18.24 -22.42 2.61
N THR A 271 -17.44 -21.36 2.76
CA THR A 271 -17.88 -20.15 3.48
C THR A 271 -18.91 -19.36 2.67
N LEU A 272 -18.84 -19.36 1.34
CA LEU A 272 -19.87 -18.77 0.47
C LEU A 272 -21.20 -19.51 0.63
N GLU A 273 -21.17 -20.84 0.59
CA GLU A 273 -22.35 -21.69 0.77
C GLU A 273 -23.02 -21.48 2.14
N GLU A 274 -22.24 -21.46 3.22
CA GLU A 274 -22.74 -21.21 4.59
C GLU A 274 -23.40 -19.83 4.73
N ASN A 275 -22.91 -18.83 4.01
CA ASN A 275 -23.48 -17.48 3.98
C ASN A 275 -24.57 -17.29 2.91
N ASN A 276 -25.01 -18.35 2.23
CA ASN A 276 -25.97 -18.31 1.12
C ASN A 276 -25.56 -17.36 -0.03
N LEU A 277 -24.25 -17.17 -0.23
CA LEU A 277 -23.68 -16.40 -1.34
C LEU A 277 -23.45 -17.32 -2.54
N GLN A 278 -23.65 -16.78 -3.74
CA GLN A 278 -23.51 -17.55 -4.97
C GLN A 278 -22.04 -17.74 -5.29
N ASP A 279 -21.71 -18.98 -5.60
CA ASP A 279 -20.35 -19.36 -5.96
C ASP A 279 -20.05 -18.94 -7.40
N VAL A 280 -19.20 -17.93 -7.56
CA VAL A 280 -18.78 -17.36 -8.85
C VAL A 280 -17.26 -17.42 -8.91
N ASP A 281 -16.73 -18.04 -9.97
CA ASP A 281 -15.29 -18.33 -10.11
C ASP A 281 -14.44 -17.06 -10.00
N TRP A 282 -14.80 -16.02 -10.76
CA TRP A 282 -14.17 -14.70 -10.69
C TRP A 282 -14.15 -14.12 -9.27
N PHE A 283 -15.26 -14.28 -8.52
CA PHE A 283 -15.34 -13.78 -7.14
C PHE A 283 -14.41 -14.57 -6.20
N ARG A 284 -14.31 -15.90 -6.36
CA ARG A 284 -13.35 -16.73 -5.61
C ARG A 284 -11.90 -16.36 -5.93
N GLU A 285 -11.58 -16.11 -7.19
CA GLU A 285 -10.25 -15.67 -7.60
C GLU A 285 -9.88 -14.33 -6.98
N LYS A 286 -10.79 -13.34 -7.01
CA LYS A 286 -10.60 -12.03 -6.36
C LYS A 286 -10.38 -12.15 -4.85
N MET A 287 -11.01 -13.13 -4.21
CA MET A 287 -10.82 -13.42 -2.78
C MET A 287 -9.43 -13.95 -2.45
N VAL A 288 -8.89 -14.83 -3.30
CA VAL A 288 -7.51 -15.31 -3.17
C VAL A 288 -6.52 -14.17 -3.42
N GLN A 289 -6.77 -13.34 -4.44
CA GLN A 289 -5.98 -12.14 -4.70
C GLN A 289 -5.98 -11.20 -3.48
N LEU A 290 -7.14 -11.01 -2.83
CA LEU A 290 -7.27 -10.25 -1.58
C LEU A 290 -6.44 -10.82 -0.44
N TYR A 291 -6.54 -12.13 -0.23
CA TYR A 291 -5.74 -12.80 0.78
C TYR A 291 -4.23 -12.61 0.53
N ASN A 292 -3.77 -12.83 -0.72
CA ASN A 292 -2.36 -12.66 -1.09
C ASN A 292 -1.88 -11.21 -0.87
N MET A 293 -2.68 -10.22 -1.24
CA MET A 293 -2.33 -8.81 -1.04
C MET A 293 -2.20 -8.45 0.45
N VAL A 294 -3.09 -8.95 1.31
CA VAL A 294 -3.02 -8.75 2.76
C VAL A 294 -1.79 -9.43 3.38
N LEU A 295 -1.29 -10.51 2.80
CA LEU A 295 -0.05 -11.15 3.26
C LEU A 295 1.21 -10.35 2.87
N ILE A 296 1.18 -9.70 1.71
CA ILE A 296 2.34 -8.97 1.15
C ILE A 296 2.40 -7.54 1.71
N ARG A 297 1.27 -6.84 1.79
CA ARG A 297 1.19 -5.43 2.23
C ARG A 297 0.23 -5.27 3.40
N HIS A 298 0.61 -4.44 4.37
CA HIS A 298 -0.26 -4.12 5.50
C HIS A 298 -1.31 -3.06 5.15
N GLY A 299 -1.15 -2.29 4.08
CA GLY A 299 -2.18 -1.44 3.50
C GLY A 299 -2.74 -2.06 2.21
N VAL A 300 -4.05 -2.19 2.07
CA VAL A 300 -4.72 -2.73 0.86
C VAL A 300 -5.91 -1.86 0.49
N ILE A 301 -6.08 -1.52 -0.78
CA ILE A 301 -7.22 -0.79 -1.31
C ILE A 301 -8.03 -1.74 -2.20
N ILE A 302 -9.32 -1.85 -1.92
CA ILE A 302 -10.32 -2.54 -2.73
C ILE A 302 -11.12 -1.46 -3.45
N VAL A 303 -10.92 -1.35 -4.76
CA VAL A 303 -11.55 -0.33 -5.64
C VAL A 303 -12.60 -1.00 -6.50
N GLY A 304 -13.71 -0.32 -6.74
CA GLY A 304 -14.72 -0.78 -7.69
C GLY A 304 -16.07 -0.13 -7.46
N GLU A 305 -16.92 -0.17 -8.47
CA GLU A 305 -18.26 0.42 -8.41
C GLU A 305 -19.14 -0.17 -7.29
N PRO A 306 -20.22 0.51 -6.89
CA PRO A 306 -21.25 -0.10 -6.05
C PRO A 306 -21.71 -1.44 -6.62
N LEU A 307 -22.11 -2.36 -5.73
CA LEU A 307 -22.55 -3.72 -6.08
C LEU A 307 -21.48 -4.66 -6.68
N SER A 308 -20.21 -4.26 -6.78
CA SER A 308 -19.13 -5.16 -7.22
C SER A 308 -18.71 -6.23 -6.20
N GLY A 309 -19.33 -6.25 -5.01
CA GLY A 309 -19.10 -7.29 -4.00
C GLY A 309 -17.95 -7.03 -3.03
N LYS A 310 -17.34 -5.82 -3.03
CA LYS A 310 -16.23 -5.41 -2.15
C LYS A 310 -16.45 -5.76 -0.67
N THR A 311 -17.57 -5.30 -0.11
CA THR A 311 -17.95 -5.54 1.28
C THR A 311 -18.00 -7.04 1.59
N LYS A 312 -18.63 -7.83 0.71
CA LYS A 312 -18.77 -9.27 0.91
C LYS A 312 -17.48 -10.02 0.68
N ALA A 313 -16.54 -9.47 -0.09
CA ALA A 313 -15.25 -10.08 -0.30
C ALA A 313 -14.45 -10.15 1.01
N TYR A 314 -14.08 -9.01 1.62
CA TYR A 314 -13.29 -9.08 2.86
C TYR A 314 -14.07 -9.72 4.02
N GLN A 315 -15.40 -9.57 4.09
CA GLN A 315 -16.22 -10.23 5.12
C GLN A 315 -16.16 -11.76 5.00
N THR A 316 -16.32 -12.29 3.77
CA THR A 316 -16.23 -13.74 3.53
C THR A 316 -14.82 -14.24 3.83
N LEU A 317 -13.80 -13.44 3.54
CA LEU A 317 -12.40 -13.83 3.76
C LEU A 317 -12.09 -13.87 5.25
N ALA A 318 -12.52 -12.85 6.00
CA ALA A 318 -12.42 -12.81 7.45
C ALA A 318 -13.11 -14.02 8.08
N ASN A 319 -14.32 -14.36 7.64
CA ASN A 319 -15.05 -15.55 8.11
C ASN A 319 -14.29 -16.84 7.79
N THR A 320 -13.77 -16.98 6.57
CA THR A 320 -12.99 -18.15 6.13
C THR A 320 -11.76 -18.36 7.03
N LEU A 321 -11.02 -17.29 7.29
CA LEU A 321 -9.83 -17.30 8.15
C LEU A 321 -10.20 -17.56 9.62
N GLN A 322 -11.31 -17.01 10.10
CA GLN A 322 -11.84 -17.30 11.45
C GLN A 322 -12.15 -18.79 11.63
N GLN A 323 -12.75 -19.43 10.62
CA GLN A 323 -13.04 -20.86 10.67
C GLN A 323 -11.77 -21.72 10.66
N LYS A 324 -10.78 -21.39 9.80
CA LYS A 324 -9.48 -22.06 9.79
C LYS A 324 -8.76 -21.90 11.15
N GLY A 325 -8.76 -20.69 11.72
CA GLY A 325 -8.19 -20.41 13.05
C GLY A 325 -8.88 -21.16 14.19
N ARG A 326 -10.21 -21.32 14.15
CA ARG A 326 -10.96 -22.11 15.15
C ARG A 326 -10.62 -23.60 15.08
N LYS A 327 -10.51 -24.19 13.87
CA LYS A 327 -10.12 -25.60 13.69
C LYS A 327 -8.72 -25.86 14.28
N ARG A 328 -7.78 -24.92 14.13
CA ARG A 328 -6.46 -24.97 14.79
C ARG A 328 -6.59 -25.03 16.30
N ARG A 329 -7.32 -24.09 16.92
CA ARG A 329 -7.47 -24.02 18.38
C ARG A 329 -8.07 -25.32 18.93
N LEU A 330 -9.09 -25.86 18.27
CA LEU A 330 -9.71 -27.14 18.64
C LEU A 330 -8.76 -28.35 18.45
N GLY A 331 -7.97 -28.36 17.39
CA GLY A 331 -6.92 -29.38 17.16
C GLY A 331 -5.84 -29.34 18.23
N MET A 332 -5.39 -28.15 18.62
CA MET A 332 -4.42 -27.94 19.69
C MET A 332 -4.96 -28.38 21.06
N PHE A 333 -6.22 -28.06 21.38
CA PHE A 333 -6.87 -28.56 22.61
C PHE A 333 -7.02 -30.08 22.61
N LYS A 334 -7.36 -30.71 21.48
CA LYS A 334 -7.41 -32.18 21.36
C LYS A 334 -6.02 -32.81 21.48
N ALA A 335 -4.97 -32.18 20.94
CA ALA A 335 -3.60 -32.63 21.06
C ALA A 335 -3.08 -32.49 22.50
N MET A 336 -3.37 -31.36 23.17
CA MET A 336 -3.08 -31.19 24.60
C MET A 336 -3.84 -32.20 25.46
N ALA A 337 -5.13 -32.43 25.20
CA ALA A 337 -5.94 -33.41 25.93
C ALA A 337 -5.44 -34.86 25.75
N LYS A 338 -4.92 -35.21 24.57
CA LYS A 338 -4.25 -36.51 24.33
C LYS A 338 -2.82 -36.57 24.90
N GLY A 339 -2.15 -35.42 25.02
CA GLY A 339 -0.78 -35.29 25.51
C GLY A 339 -0.64 -35.29 27.03
N VAL A 340 -1.72 -35.07 27.81
CA VAL A 340 -1.66 -35.04 29.29
C VAL A 340 -1.15 -36.36 29.90
N SER A 341 -1.26 -37.48 29.20
CA SER A 341 -0.71 -38.76 29.68
C SER A 341 0.81 -38.93 29.48
N SER A 342 1.45 -38.12 28.64
CA SER A 342 2.89 -38.29 28.29
C SER A 342 3.73 -37.03 28.59
N PHE A 343 3.12 -35.85 28.54
CA PHE A 343 3.83 -34.58 28.80
C PHE A 343 4.19 -34.34 30.28
N LEU A 344 3.50 -34.99 31.23
CA LEU A 344 3.81 -34.84 32.66
C LEU A 344 5.14 -35.50 33.05
N LEU A 345 5.63 -36.47 32.26
CA LEU A 345 6.89 -37.17 32.52
C LEU A 345 8.12 -36.43 31.95
N MET A 346 7.93 -35.62 30.90
CA MET A 346 9.03 -34.93 30.22
C MET A 346 9.39 -33.57 30.87
N PHE A 347 8.45 -32.99 31.64
CA PHE A 347 8.66 -31.70 32.32
C PHE A 347 9.61 -31.79 33.53
N PHE A 348 9.85 -33.00 34.08
CA PHE A 348 10.78 -33.19 35.20
C PHE A 348 12.26 -33.37 34.79
N VAL A 349 12.57 -33.54 33.50
CA VAL A 349 13.93 -33.91 33.04
C VAL A 349 14.72 -32.74 32.42
N VAL A 350 14.09 -31.58 32.16
CA VAL A 350 14.75 -30.46 31.46
C VAL A 350 14.76 -29.17 32.29
N GLU A 351 15.02 -29.30 33.59
CA GLU A 351 15.29 -28.17 34.49
C GLU A 351 16.78 -28.09 34.86
N ALA A 352 17.69 -28.27 33.90
CA ALA A 352 19.11 -27.97 34.09
C ALA A 352 19.80 -27.67 32.75
N GLY A 353 19.95 -26.37 32.45
CA GLY A 353 21.02 -25.88 31.59
C GLY A 353 20.79 -25.90 30.07
N LEU A 354 20.01 -24.94 29.53
CA LEU A 354 20.31 -24.34 28.21
C LEU A 354 19.48 -23.06 27.94
N ARG A 355 19.62 -22.02 28.77
CA ARG A 355 18.88 -20.75 28.57
C ARG A 355 19.45 -19.80 27.50
N ILE A 356 20.61 -20.10 26.90
CA ILE A 356 21.28 -19.18 25.96
C ILE A 356 21.20 -19.66 24.49
N GLY A 357 20.97 -20.95 24.24
CA GLY A 357 20.82 -21.50 22.88
C GLY A 357 19.40 -21.48 22.32
N LEU A 358 18.37 -21.44 23.18
CA LEU A 358 16.97 -21.49 22.73
C LEU A 358 16.50 -20.16 22.14
N ALA A 359 17.02 -19.01 22.57
CA ALA A 359 16.59 -17.72 22.04
C ALA A 359 17.00 -17.52 20.57
N THR A 360 18.20 -17.97 20.19
CA THR A 360 18.68 -17.95 18.81
C THR A 360 18.09 -19.06 17.94
N ALA A 361 17.74 -20.21 18.53
CA ALA A 361 16.98 -21.25 17.84
C ALA A 361 15.51 -20.84 17.61
N LEU A 362 14.87 -20.19 18.59
CA LEU A 362 13.49 -19.67 18.48
C LEU A 362 13.39 -18.49 17.50
N ASP A 363 14.42 -17.65 17.38
CA ASP A 363 14.44 -16.57 16.38
C ASP A 363 14.67 -17.08 14.95
N LYS A 364 15.36 -18.23 14.79
CA LYS A 364 15.44 -18.96 13.51
C LYS A 364 14.15 -19.72 13.19
N VAL A 365 13.51 -20.33 14.18
CA VAL A 365 12.20 -21.00 14.03
C VAL A 365 11.06 -19.98 13.81
N GLY A 366 11.20 -18.74 14.28
CA GLY A 366 10.24 -17.65 14.03
C GLY A 366 10.22 -17.10 12.61
N ARG A 367 11.21 -17.46 11.76
CA ARG A 367 11.27 -17.06 10.34
C ARG A 367 10.80 -18.13 9.37
N GLU A 368 10.58 -19.35 9.84
CA GLU A 368 9.81 -20.34 9.10
C GLU A 368 8.33 -20.07 9.35
N ARG A 369 7.75 -19.12 8.59
CA ARG A 369 6.31 -19.13 8.39
C ARG A 369 5.99 -20.47 7.70
N LYS A 370 5.63 -21.49 8.48
CA LYS A 370 4.99 -22.69 7.94
C LYS A 370 3.79 -22.21 7.15
N VAL A 371 3.87 -22.35 5.83
CA VAL A 371 2.78 -22.16 4.89
C VAL A 371 1.61 -23.02 5.41
N GLY A 372 0.59 -22.40 6.00
CA GLY A 372 -0.57 -23.10 6.58
C GLY A 372 -1.00 -22.72 8.00
N GLU A 373 -0.23 -21.90 8.75
CA GLU A 373 -0.68 -21.42 10.07
C GLU A 373 -1.58 -20.18 9.99
N GLU A 374 -2.88 -20.39 9.79
CA GLU A 374 -3.86 -19.30 9.75
C GLU A 374 -4.40 -18.90 11.12
N HIS A 375 -4.58 -17.59 11.28
CA HIS A 375 -5.15 -16.95 12.46
C HIS A 375 -6.51 -16.37 12.13
N GLY A 376 -7.41 -16.35 13.13
CA GLY A 376 -8.70 -15.68 13.00
C GLY A 376 -8.55 -14.19 12.72
N VAL A 377 -9.61 -13.55 12.23
CA VAL A 377 -9.61 -12.13 11.86
C VAL A 377 -10.69 -11.40 12.63
N GLN A 378 -10.30 -10.32 13.31
CA GLN A 378 -11.22 -9.32 13.83
C GLN A 378 -11.08 -8.04 13.03
N TYR A 379 -12.19 -7.46 12.60
CA TYR A 379 -12.17 -6.20 11.89
C TYR A 379 -13.08 -5.16 12.51
N LYS A 380 -12.71 -3.89 12.35
CA LYS A 380 -13.50 -2.72 12.73
C LYS A 380 -13.65 -1.83 11.50
N ILE A 381 -14.85 -1.30 11.28
CA ILE A 381 -15.18 -0.46 10.13
C ILE A 381 -15.35 0.98 10.59
N ILE A 382 -14.74 1.93 9.86
CA ILE A 382 -14.91 3.37 10.07
C ILE A 382 -15.21 3.98 8.70
N ASN A 383 -16.18 4.89 8.63
CA ASN A 383 -16.35 5.77 7.47
C ASN A 383 -15.60 7.09 7.72
N PRO A 384 -14.46 7.35 7.06
CA PRO A 384 -13.64 8.53 7.35
C PRO A 384 -14.34 9.84 7.01
N LYS A 385 -15.19 9.85 5.97
CA LYS A 385 -15.89 11.04 5.48
C LYS A 385 -17.14 11.39 6.28
N ALA A 386 -17.62 10.47 7.13
CA ALA A 386 -18.68 10.75 8.08
C ALA A 386 -18.19 11.59 9.27
N LEU A 387 -16.88 11.81 9.41
CA LEU A 387 -16.26 12.53 10.53
C LEU A 387 -15.43 13.71 10.00
N THR A 388 -15.36 14.77 10.82
CA THR A 388 -14.36 15.83 10.58
C THR A 388 -12.95 15.31 10.88
N LEU A 389 -11.91 15.94 10.33
CA LEU A 389 -10.51 15.55 10.60
C LEU A 389 -10.18 15.50 12.09
N GLY A 390 -10.67 16.48 12.86
CA GLY A 390 -10.48 16.54 14.30
C GLY A 390 -11.19 15.39 15.03
N GLN A 391 -12.40 15.01 14.61
CA GLN A 391 -13.09 13.84 15.17
C GLN A 391 -12.46 12.51 14.74
N LEU A 392 -11.80 12.47 13.58
CA LEU A 392 -11.17 11.26 13.06
C LEU A 392 -9.83 10.99 13.76
N TYR A 393 -8.92 11.96 13.78
CA TYR A 393 -7.55 11.81 14.31
C TYR A 393 -7.36 12.38 15.72
N GLY A 394 -8.21 13.30 16.14
CA GLY A 394 -8.07 14.08 17.36
C GLY A 394 -7.77 15.55 17.07
N ALA A 395 -8.16 16.42 17.98
CA ALA A 395 -7.93 17.86 17.89
C ALA A 395 -7.82 18.48 19.29
N TYR A 396 -7.12 19.61 19.37
CA TYR A 396 -7.17 20.47 20.54
C TYR A 396 -8.44 21.30 20.49
N ASP A 397 -9.14 21.39 21.61
CA ASP A 397 -10.24 22.34 21.76
C ASP A 397 -9.67 23.78 21.76
N PRO A 398 -10.16 24.69 20.89
CA PRO A 398 -9.60 26.02 20.75
C PRO A 398 -9.75 26.91 22.00
N PHE A 399 -10.65 26.57 22.92
CA PHE A 399 -10.90 27.38 24.13
C PHE A 399 -10.16 26.83 25.36
N SER A 400 -10.26 25.53 25.61
CA SER A 400 -9.62 24.88 26.78
C SER A 400 -8.17 24.47 26.52
N HIS A 401 -7.74 24.40 25.25
CA HIS A 401 -6.48 23.80 24.83
C HIS A 401 -6.30 22.34 25.27
N GLU A 402 -7.38 21.65 25.65
CA GLU A 402 -7.36 20.24 26.00
C GLU A 402 -7.39 19.37 24.73
N TRP A 403 -6.67 18.24 24.77
CA TRP A 403 -6.63 17.28 23.68
C TRP A 403 -7.84 16.34 23.73
N SER A 404 -8.55 16.22 22.62
CA SER A 404 -9.58 15.21 22.41
C SER A 404 -9.13 14.18 21.40
N ASP A 405 -9.17 12.89 21.78
CA ASP A 405 -8.82 11.78 20.91
C ASP A 405 -9.87 11.54 19.82
N GLY A 406 -9.41 11.30 18.59
CA GLY A 406 -10.27 10.93 17.47
C GLY A 406 -10.67 9.45 17.45
N VAL A 407 -11.75 9.14 16.72
CA VAL A 407 -12.31 7.78 16.59
C VAL A 407 -11.30 6.81 15.97
N LEU A 408 -10.57 7.22 14.94
CA LEU A 408 -9.56 6.39 14.30
C LEU A 408 -8.36 6.21 15.23
N ALA A 409 -7.88 7.27 15.88
CA ALA A 409 -6.76 7.19 16.83
C ALA A 409 -7.06 6.20 17.97
N LYS A 410 -8.23 6.34 18.62
CA LYS A 410 -8.68 5.45 19.69
C LYS A 410 -8.81 4.00 19.20
N THR A 411 -9.45 3.79 18.06
CA THR A 411 -9.63 2.46 17.48
C THR A 411 -8.29 1.81 17.13
N PHE A 412 -7.37 2.57 16.54
CA PHE A 412 -6.04 2.11 16.19
C PHE A 412 -5.24 1.71 17.43
N ARG A 413 -5.30 2.52 18.50
CA ARG A 413 -4.66 2.23 19.79
C ARG A 413 -5.19 0.93 20.42
N GLU A 414 -6.51 0.76 20.46
CA GLU A 414 -7.14 -0.48 20.96
C GLU A 414 -6.75 -1.71 20.13
N MET A 415 -6.57 -1.54 18.81
CA MET A 415 -6.10 -2.60 17.93
C MET A 415 -4.62 -2.92 18.09
N ALA A 416 -3.79 -1.92 18.38
CA ALA A 416 -2.36 -2.07 18.57
C ALA A 416 -2.00 -2.75 19.91
N VAL A 417 -2.74 -2.45 20.98
CA VAL A 417 -2.46 -2.95 22.34
C VAL A 417 -3.02 -4.36 22.60
N SER A 418 -3.98 -4.80 21.79
CA SER A 418 -4.63 -6.10 21.97
C SER A 418 -3.65 -7.27 21.88
N GLY A 419 -3.45 -8.01 22.98
CA GLY A 419 -2.64 -9.24 23.05
C GLY A 419 -3.27 -10.48 22.38
N SER A 420 -4.23 -10.30 21.47
CA SER A 420 -4.87 -11.39 20.75
C SER A 420 -3.94 -11.95 19.67
N GLU A 421 -3.98 -13.27 19.50
CA GLU A 421 -3.31 -13.95 18.40
C GLU A 421 -4.03 -13.76 17.05
N GLU A 422 -5.23 -13.21 17.04
CA GLU A 422 -6.02 -12.95 15.82
C GLU A 422 -5.46 -11.75 15.01
N ARG A 423 -5.54 -11.85 13.69
CA ARG A 423 -5.27 -10.74 12.77
C ARG A 423 -6.30 -9.63 12.98
N ARG A 424 -5.88 -8.39 12.78
CA ARG A 424 -6.69 -7.20 13.07
C ARG A 424 -6.81 -6.35 11.81
N TRP A 425 -8.01 -6.20 11.24
CA TRP A 425 -8.21 -5.37 10.05
C TRP A 425 -8.98 -4.09 10.38
N LEU A 426 -8.36 -2.94 10.14
CA LEU A 426 -9.04 -1.66 10.19
C LEU A 426 -9.57 -1.35 8.79
N VAL A 427 -10.88 -1.44 8.61
CA VAL A 427 -11.56 -1.18 7.33
C VAL A 427 -12.02 0.27 7.32
N LEU A 428 -11.59 1.02 6.31
CA LEU A 428 -11.95 2.39 6.05
C LEU A 428 -12.88 2.40 4.84
N ASP A 429 -14.18 2.49 5.10
CA ASP A 429 -15.24 2.38 4.10
C ASP A 429 -15.75 3.77 3.70
N GLY A 430 -15.49 4.17 2.45
CA GLY A 430 -15.92 5.43 1.88
C GLY A 430 -14.89 6.08 0.97
N PRO A 431 -15.21 7.26 0.42
CA PRO A 431 -14.32 7.96 -0.50
C PRO A 431 -12.96 8.30 0.11
N VAL A 432 -11.90 8.03 -0.66
CA VAL A 432 -10.53 8.36 -0.29
C VAL A 432 -10.14 9.68 -0.94
N ASP A 433 -9.72 10.65 -0.13
CA ASP A 433 -9.17 11.92 -0.60
C ASP A 433 -7.81 12.21 0.04
N ALA A 434 -7.02 13.06 -0.62
CA ALA A 434 -5.68 13.42 -0.18
C ALA A 434 -5.64 14.06 1.22
N VAL A 435 -6.70 14.72 1.68
CA VAL A 435 -6.68 15.52 2.91
C VAL A 435 -6.58 14.62 4.14
N TRP A 436 -7.45 13.61 4.26
CA TRP A 436 -7.45 12.75 5.45
C TRP A 436 -6.47 11.58 5.32
N VAL A 437 -6.26 11.04 4.11
CA VAL A 437 -5.49 9.80 3.93
C VAL A 437 -3.99 10.01 4.08
N GLU A 438 -3.48 11.21 3.79
CA GLU A 438 -2.04 11.48 3.85
C GLU A 438 -1.48 11.38 5.28
N ASN A 439 -2.31 11.55 6.32
CA ASN A 439 -1.91 11.32 7.72
C ASN A 439 -1.62 9.84 8.02
N LEU A 440 -2.04 8.92 7.16
CA LEU A 440 -1.73 7.49 7.26
C LEU A 440 -0.46 7.10 6.48
N ASN A 441 0.21 8.02 5.79
CA ASN A 441 1.37 7.67 4.96
C ASN A 441 2.50 6.99 5.75
N THR A 442 2.74 7.41 7.00
CA THR A 442 3.72 6.78 7.90
C THR A 442 3.24 5.45 8.48
N VAL A 443 1.92 5.21 8.48
CA VAL A 443 1.34 3.90 8.80
C VAL A 443 1.53 2.95 7.62
N LEU A 444 1.29 3.43 6.40
CA LEU A 444 1.27 2.64 5.16
C LEU A 444 2.66 2.36 4.58
N ASP A 445 3.70 3.06 5.04
CA ASP A 445 5.08 2.77 4.66
C ASP A 445 5.76 1.74 5.60
N ASP A 446 7.06 1.50 5.38
CA ASP A 446 7.83 0.52 6.15
C ASP A 446 7.97 0.90 7.65
N ASN A 447 7.67 2.14 8.06
CA ASN A 447 7.77 2.57 9.45
C ASN A 447 6.63 2.02 10.31
N LYS A 448 5.44 1.82 9.74
CA LYS A 448 4.27 1.25 10.41
C LYS A 448 3.89 2.01 11.69
N LYS A 449 3.90 3.35 11.66
CA LYS A 449 3.62 4.21 12.82
C LYS A 449 2.53 5.23 12.51
N LEU A 450 1.55 5.35 13.41
CA LEU A 450 0.57 6.43 13.39
C LEU A 450 1.10 7.57 14.24
N CYS A 451 1.30 8.73 13.63
CA CYS A 451 1.74 9.94 14.31
C CYS A 451 0.55 10.89 14.46
N LEU A 452 0.16 11.20 15.68
CA LEU A 452 -0.93 12.12 15.97
C LEU A 452 -0.42 13.54 16.19
N MET A 453 -1.30 14.54 15.99
CA MET A 453 -0.95 15.94 16.24
C MET A 453 -0.65 16.24 17.71
N SER A 454 -1.08 15.38 18.64
CA SER A 454 -0.69 15.43 20.05
C SER A 454 0.80 15.11 20.29
N GLY A 455 1.50 14.58 19.29
CA GLY A 455 2.85 14.04 19.43
C GLY A 455 2.88 12.57 19.84
N GLU A 456 1.73 11.94 20.12
CA GLU A 456 1.66 10.50 20.37
C GLU A 456 2.03 9.70 19.11
N ILE A 457 2.86 8.67 19.28
CA ILE A 457 3.29 7.77 18.21
C ILE A 457 2.83 6.36 18.58
N ILE A 458 1.91 5.81 17.79
CA ILE A 458 1.37 4.46 17.99
C ILE A 458 2.00 3.52 16.96
N GLN A 459 2.74 2.51 17.43
CA GLN A 459 3.34 1.48 16.58
C GLN A 459 2.28 0.46 16.15
N MET A 460 2.15 0.24 14.84
CA MET A 460 1.27 -0.78 14.29
C MET A 460 1.91 -2.17 14.45
N PRO A 461 1.20 -3.15 15.04
CA PRO A 461 1.68 -4.53 15.12
C PRO A 461 1.72 -5.20 13.74
N GLY A 462 2.63 -6.16 13.57
CA GLY A 462 2.78 -6.88 12.29
C GLY A 462 1.59 -7.76 11.87
N LYS A 463 0.64 -8.02 12.77
CA LYS A 463 -0.61 -8.77 12.51
C LYS A 463 -1.80 -7.88 12.13
N MET A 464 -1.60 -6.56 12.14
CA MET A 464 -2.63 -5.60 11.77
C MET A 464 -2.56 -5.28 10.26
N SER A 465 -3.70 -4.98 9.66
CA SER A 465 -3.80 -4.48 8.28
C SER A 465 -4.81 -3.33 8.22
N VAL A 466 -4.58 -2.38 7.32
CA VAL A 466 -5.51 -1.29 6.99
C VAL A 466 -6.07 -1.57 5.61
N ILE A 467 -7.39 -1.68 5.50
CA ILE A 467 -8.11 -1.97 4.26
C ILE A 467 -8.95 -0.74 3.90
N PHE A 468 -8.82 -0.24 2.68
CA PHE A 468 -9.67 0.82 2.15
C PHE A 468 -10.70 0.21 1.22
N GLU A 469 -11.98 0.49 1.45
CA GLU A 469 -13.07 0.16 0.52
C GLU A 469 -13.55 1.47 -0.12
N THR A 470 -13.31 1.63 -1.42
CA THR A 470 -13.66 2.87 -2.15
C THR A 470 -14.23 2.57 -3.54
N CYS A 471 -14.95 3.53 -4.11
CA CYS A 471 -15.48 3.45 -5.46
C CYS A 471 -14.37 3.67 -6.50
N ASP A 472 -13.68 4.79 -6.36
CA ASP A 472 -12.61 5.27 -7.24
C ASP A 472 -11.46 5.88 -6.39
N LEU A 473 -10.47 6.43 -7.08
CA LEU A 473 -9.28 7.06 -6.52
C LEU A 473 -8.94 8.38 -7.21
N GLU A 474 -9.93 9.07 -7.78
CA GLU A 474 -9.70 10.30 -8.54
C GLU A 474 -9.08 11.40 -7.67
N GLU A 475 -9.56 11.52 -6.43
CA GLU A 475 -9.12 12.53 -5.45
C GLU A 475 -8.02 12.01 -4.50
N ALA A 476 -7.53 10.79 -4.73
CA ALA A 476 -6.51 10.18 -3.90
C ALA A 476 -5.09 10.61 -4.34
N SER A 477 -4.22 10.87 -3.37
CA SER A 477 -2.81 11.16 -3.66
C SER A 477 -2.11 9.92 -4.26
N PRO A 478 -1.42 10.02 -5.41
CA PRO A 478 -0.63 8.92 -5.99
C PRO A 478 0.39 8.31 -5.02
N ALA A 479 0.88 9.13 -4.07
CA ALA A 479 1.79 8.68 -3.02
C ALA A 479 1.15 7.69 -2.04
N THR A 480 -0.18 7.75 -1.85
CA THR A 480 -0.95 6.81 -1.03
C THR A 480 -1.22 5.54 -1.81
N VAL A 481 -1.71 5.67 -3.05
CA VAL A 481 -2.06 4.54 -3.94
C VAL A 481 -0.86 3.61 -4.13
N SER A 482 0.33 4.17 -4.37
CA SER A 482 1.57 3.41 -4.57
C SER A 482 2.05 2.61 -3.34
N ARG A 483 1.63 2.99 -2.12
CA ARG A 483 2.00 2.30 -0.87
C ARG A 483 1.12 1.09 -0.55
N CYS A 484 -0.10 1.05 -1.07
CA CYS A 484 -1.07 0.00 -0.76
C CYS A 484 -1.07 -1.13 -1.80
N GLY A 485 -1.43 -2.34 -1.39
CA GLY A 485 -1.87 -3.38 -2.32
C GLY A 485 -3.16 -2.92 -2.99
N MET A 486 -3.39 -3.33 -4.23
CA MET A 486 -4.52 -2.83 -5.02
C MET A 486 -5.30 -3.99 -5.61
N ILE A 487 -6.61 -3.95 -5.44
CA ILE A 487 -7.53 -4.94 -5.98
C ILE A 487 -8.70 -4.22 -6.60
N TYR A 488 -8.86 -4.42 -7.90
CA TYR A 488 -9.97 -3.90 -8.66
C TYR A 488 -11.08 -4.95 -8.75
N MET A 489 -12.29 -4.54 -8.37
CA MET A 489 -13.51 -5.35 -8.40
C MET A 489 -14.51 -4.73 -9.38
N GLU A 490 -14.60 -5.33 -10.56
CA GLU A 490 -15.50 -4.89 -11.62
C GLU A 490 -16.92 -5.45 -11.42
N SER A 491 -17.93 -4.57 -11.39
CA SER A 491 -19.32 -5.02 -11.17
C SER A 491 -19.88 -5.83 -12.34
N LYS A 492 -19.37 -5.62 -13.56
CA LYS A 492 -19.82 -6.33 -14.77
C LYS A 492 -19.45 -7.82 -14.75
N GLU A 493 -18.26 -8.14 -14.26
CA GLU A 493 -17.76 -9.52 -14.14
C GLU A 493 -18.55 -10.34 -13.10
N LEU A 494 -18.94 -9.72 -11.98
CA LEU A 494 -19.85 -10.35 -11.02
C LEU A 494 -21.26 -10.52 -11.62
N GLY A 495 -21.73 -9.47 -12.32
CA GLY A 495 -23.04 -9.41 -12.95
C GLY A 495 -24.20 -9.37 -11.95
N TRP A 496 -25.42 -9.22 -12.46
CA TRP A 496 -26.64 -9.13 -11.63
C TRP A 496 -27.21 -10.50 -11.23
N ARG A 497 -26.83 -11.58 -11.92
CA ARG A 497 -27.41 -12.92 -11.70
C ARG A 497 -27.16 -13.47 -10.29
N PRO A 498 -25.95 -13.34 -9.70
CA PRO A 498 -25.72 -13.72 -8.31
C PRO A 498 -26.67 -13.01 -7.35
N LEU A 499 -26.78 -11.68 -7.49
CA LEU A 499 -27.66 -10.84 -6.66
C LEU A 499 -29.13 -11.25 -6.77
N LYS A 500 -29.63 -11.52 -7.98
CA LYS A 500 -31.00 -12.02 -8.17
C LYS A 500 -31.22 -13.38 -7.50
N LYS A 501 -30.30 -14.33 -7.67
CA LYS A 501 -30.41 -15.65 -7.04
C LYS A 501 -30.42 -15.53 -5.51
N HIS A 502 -29.56 -14.67 -4.95
CA HIS A 502 -29.55 -14.38 -3.51
C HIS A 502 -30.90 -13.83 -3.06
N TYR A 503 -31.42 -12.81 -3.75
CA TYR A 503 -32.73 -12.23 -3.48
C TYR A 503 -33.87 -13.27 -3.55
N GLU A 504 -33.88 -14.15 -4.55
CA GLU A 504 -34.89 -15.21 -4.68
C GLU A 504 -34.85 -16.22 -3.52
N ILE A 505 -33.67 -16.57 -3.02
CA ILE A 505 -33.52 -17.46 -1.85
C ILE A 505 -34.13 -16.81 -0.61
N HIS A 506 -33.79 -15.55 -0.34
CA HIS A 506 -34.28 -14.88 0.86
C HIS A 506 -35.76 -14.46 0.76
N LYS A 507 -36.26 -14.13 -0.44
CA LYS A 507 -37.70 -13.92 -0.68
C LYS A 507 -38.52 -15.15 -0.31
N LYS A 508 -38.04 -16.36 -0.63
CA LYS A 508 -38.70 -17.61 -0.22
C LYS A 508 -38.72 -17.81 1.29
N ARG A 509 -37.76 -17.25 2.02
CA ARG A 509 -37.65 -17.33 3.49
C ARG A 509 -38.54 -16.34 4.24
N LYS A 510 -39.25 -15.44 3.54
CA LYS A 510 -40.10 -14.37 4.12
C LYS A 510 -39.37 -13.52 5.18
N GLU A 511 -38.11 -13.17 4.90
CA GLU A 511 -37.37 -12.31 5.82
C GLU A 511 -37.98 -10.88 5.84
N PRO A 512 -38.22 -10.27 7.02
CA PRO A 512 -38.98 -9.03 7.15
C PRO A 512 -38.42 -7.86 6.33
N VAL A 513 -37.09 -7.77 6.23
CA VAL A 513 -36.40 -6.70 5.49
C VAL A 513 -36.72 -6.78 4.00
N ILE A 514 -36.88 -7.98 3.45
CA ILE A 514 -37.14 -8.18 2.02
C ILE A 514 -38.58 -7.90 1.66
N GLU A 515 -39.54 -8.20 2.54
CA GLU A 515 -40.94 -7.80 2.34
C GLU A 515 -41.07 -6.28 2.18
N MET A 516 -40.27 -5.48 2.91
CA MET A 516 -40.21 -4.02 2.77
C MET A 516 -39.74 -3.53 1.39
N PHE A 517 -38.81 -4.23 0.74
CA PHE A 517 -38.22 -3.82 -0.55
C PHE A 517 -38.76 -4.58 -1.78
N THR A 518 -39.64 -5.56 -1.57
CA THR A 518 -40.07 -6.50 -2.63
C THR A 518 -40.81 -5.85 -3.81
N LYS A 519 -41.47 -4.70 -3.60
CA LYS A 519 -42.28 -4.05 -4.65
C LYS A 519 -41.41 -3.39 -5.73
N ASP A 520 -40.31 -2.76 -5.33
CA ASP A 520 -39.45 -1.97 -6.24
C ASP A 520 -38.33 -2.81 -6.85
N ILE A 521 -37.62 -3.61 -6.03
CA ILE A 521 -36.52 -4.47 -6.52
C ILE A 521 -37.04 -5.61 -7.41
N GLY A 522 -38.21 -6.16 -7.08
CA GLY A 522 -38.86 -7.18 -7.91
C GLY A 522 -39.29 -6.64 -9.29
N THR A 523 -39.52 -5.34 -9.41
CA THR A 523 -39.83 -4.68 -10.69
C THR A 523 -38.55 -4.40 -11.47
N TYR A 524 -37.49 -3.92 -10.80
CA TYR A 524 -36.16 -3.76 -11.40
C TYR A 524 -35.63 -5.04 -12.06
N PHE A 525 -35.65 -6.18 -11.35
CA PHE A 525 -35.20 -7.45 -11.93
C PHE A 525 -36.09 -8.02 -13.05
N ARG A 526 -37.34 -7.55 -13.18
CA ARG A 526 -38.24 -7.91 -14.29
C ARG A 526 -37.97 -7.09 -15.56
N LEU A 527 -37.41 -5.89 -15.42
CA LEU A 527 -37.02 -5.02 -16.53
C LEU A 527 -35.66 -5.41 -17.12
N LEU A 528 -34.84 -6.20 -16.42
CA LEU A 528 -33.58 -6.69 -16.96
C LEU A 528 -33.84 -7.73 -18.07
N PRO A 529 -33.09 -7.68 -19.19
CA PRO A 529 -33.30 -8.57 -20.33
C PRO A 529 -33.25 -10.05 -19.91
N SER A 530 -34.36 -10.76 -20.07
CA SER A 530 -34.40 -12.21 -19.89
C SER A 530 -33.88 -12.86 -21.16
N LYS A 531 -32.64 -13.36 -21.12
CA LYS A 531 -31.93 -14.10 -22.20
C LYS A 531 -31.58 -13.25 -23.43
N SER A 532 -30.29 -12.96 -23.58
CA SER A 532 -29.72 -12.71 -24.90
C SER A 532 -29.75 -14.03 -25.68
N THR A 533 -30.66 -14.16 -26.64
CA THR A 533 -30.44 -14.96 -27.84
C THR A 533 -29.29 -14.34 -28.63
N TRP A 534 -28.05 -14.56 -28.17
CA TRP A 534 -26.90 -14.51 -29.05
C TRP A 534 -26.79 -15.91 -29.65
N SER A 535 -27.60 -16.17 -30.67
CA SER A 535 -27.39 -17.30 -31.55
C SER A 535 -26.12 -17.00 -32.34
N SER A 536 -25.13 -17.87 -32.19
CA SER A 536 -23.97 -17.98 -33.04
C SER A 536 -24.38 -18.26 -34.49
N LYS A 537 -24.73 -17.22 -35.24
CA LYS A 537 -24.77 -17.23 -36.71
C LYS A 537 -24.33 -15.85 -37.19
N ASN A 538 -23.05 -15.74 -37.50
CA ASN A 538 -22.52 -14.94 -38.60
C ASN A 538 -21.10 -15.45 -38.89
N ARG A 539 -21.05 -16.52 -39.69
CA ARG A 539 -19.94 -16.78 -40.60
C ARG A 539 -20.54 -16.69 -42.01
N SER A 540 -19.79 -15.99 -42.86
CA SER A 540 -19.90 -15.87 -44.33
C SER A 540 -21.20 -15.31 -44.91
N GLU A 541 -21.14 -14.13 -45.51
CA GLU A 541 -21.06 -13.99 -46.97
C GLU A 541 -20.78 -12.53 -47.37
N THR A 542 -20.08 -12.41 -48.49
CA THR A 542 -19.51 -11.24 -49.14
C THR A 542 -20.51 -10.56 -50.10
N ASP A 543 -20.11 -9.36 -50.54
CA ASP A 543 -20.44 -8.68 -51.81
C ASP A 543 -21.43 -7.49 -51.88
N ASP A 544 -20.83 -6.42 -52.41
CA ASP A 544 -21.30 -5.43 -53.40
C ASP A 544 -22.27 -4.28 -53.06
N GLY A 545 -21.65 -3.09 -52.95
CA GLY A 545 -21.91 -2.00 -53.91
C GLY A 545 -22.97 -0.93 -53.59
N PRO A 546 -22.84 0.32 -54.11
CA PRO A 546 -23.20 1.54 -53.39
C PRO A 546 -24.48 2.23 -53.91
N GLY A 547 -25.12 3.04 -53.06
CA GLY A 547 -26.31 3.84 -53.44
C GLY A 547 -26.56 5.01 -52.49
N ASP A 548 -26.52 6.21 -53.08
CA ASP A 548 -26.57 7.52 -52.45
C ASP A 548 -28.01 7.98 -52.11
N ARG A 549 -28.13 8.84 -51.09
CA ARG A 549 -29.07 9.99 -50.94
C ARG A 549 -30.53 9.86 -50.45
N VAL A 550 -30.74 10.68 -49.39
CA VAL A 550 -31.82 11.66 -49.13
C VAL A 550 -32.91 11.30 -48.09
N ALA A 551 -33.02 12.23 -47.14
CA ALA A 551 -33.89 12.29 -45.98
C ALA A 551 -35.36 12.59 -46.30
N SER A 552 -36.27 12.11 -45.45
CA SER A 552 -37.30 12.95 -44.79
C SER A 552 -38.19 12.14 -43.81
N SER A 553 -38.41 12.74 -42.62
CA SER A 553 -39.52 12.59 -41.65
C SER A 553 -40.00 11.19 -41.27
N SER A 554 -39.91 10.72 -40.02
CA SER A 554 -40.65 11.13 -38.80
C SER A 554 -40.48 9.94 -37.83
N THR A 555 -40.32 9.98 -36.51
CA THR A 555 -40.64 10.91 -35.43
C THR A 555 -39.75 10.49 -34.24
N LEU A 556 -39.03 11.42 -33.62
CA LEU A 556 -38.22 11.22 -32.41
C LEU A 556 -38.84 12.08 -31.31
N GLU A 557 -39.27 11.45 -30.23
CA GLU A 557 -39.40 12.11 -28.93
C GLU A 557 -38.81 11.18 -27.86
N LEU A 558 -37.75 11.65 -27.23
CA LEU A 558 -37.32 11.42 -25.85
C LEU A 558 -36.04 12.25 -25.66
N ARG A 559 -36.20 13.47 -25.15
CA ARG A 559 -35.11 14.37 -24.76
C ARG A 559 -34.96 14.36 -23.25
N ASP A 560 -33.77 14.00 -22.80
CA ASP A 560 -33.18 14.47 -21.56
C ASP A 560 -32.69 15.93 -21.76
N GLU A 561 -33.05 16.82 -20.85
CA GLU A 561 -32.38 18.11 -20.60
C GLU A 561 -31.83 18.00 -19.16
N GLN A 562 -30.52 17.79 -18.97
CA GLN A 562 -29.46 18.80 -18.83
C GLN A 562 -29.79 19.97 -17.89
N MET A 563 -29.12 19.97 -16.73
CA MET A 563 -28.10 20.98 -16.43
C MET A 563 -26.90 20.35 -15.74
#